data_AF-A0ABD2RCE3-F1
#
_entry.id   AF-A0ABD2RCE3-F1
#
_cell.length_a   1.000
_cell.length_b   1.000
_cell.length_c   1.000
_cell.angle_alpha   90.00
_cell.angle_beta   90.00
_cell.angle_gamma   90.00
#
_symmetry.space_group_name_H-M   'P 1'
#
loop_
_entity.id
_entity.type
_entity.pdbx_description
1 polymer ?
#
loop_
_entity_poly.entity_id
_entity_poly.type
_entity_poly.pdbx_seq_one_letter_code
_entity_poly.pdbx_strand_id
1 'polypeptide(L)'
;IHRATMAFLTGKLSTLPFKFYTISSSSQQQDANQNPKSVKIREDWRKKSRPIPPGGTYPAKDHCSHCGLCDTYYIAHVKNACAFLGDGMSRVEALEPIVHGRGRKEDSLDETYMGVYENLLYARKTKPVEGAQWTGIVTTIAVEMLKAGMVEAVICVQSDPEDRFAPRPVLARTPEEVIAAKGVKPTLSPNLNTLALVEAAGVKRLLFCGVGCQVQALRSVEQYLNLEKLYVLGTNCVDNGPREGLDKFLKAASSEPETVLHYEFMQDYKVHLKHLDGHIEEVPYFCLPANDLVDVIAPSCYSCFDYTNGLAVSSLFIIKGPDILHNTIFTKNTEKRNIQEQHVHSTYTYVKTFK
;
A
#
# COMPACT_ATOMS: atom_id res chain seq x y z
N ILE A 1 41.84 -45.06 32.42
CA ILE A 1 42.69 -43.97 32.95
C ILE A 1 41.85 -42.69 32.92
N HIS A 2 41.66 -42.13 34.12
CA HIS A 2 40.98 -40.90 34.55
C HIS A 2 39.48 -40.61 34.31
N ARG A 3 38.71 -40.83 35.39
CA ARG A 3 37.60 -39.99 35.90
C ARG A 3 38.12 -38.65 36.44
N ALA A 4 37.31 -37.58 36.34
CA ALA A 4 37.23 -36.45 37.30
C ALA A 4 35.85 -35.75 37.09
N THR A 5 34.82 -35.95 37.92
CA THR A 5 34.50 -35.40 39.26
C THR A 5 33.92 -33.97 39.23
N MET A 6 32.68 -33.86 39.73
CA MET A 6 31.91 -32.66 40.07
C MET A 6 32.67 -31.69 40.99
N ALA A 7 32.39 -30.39 40.84
CA ALA A 7 32.52 -29.41 41.91
C ALA A 7 31.22 -28.59 42.02
N PHE A 8 30.49 -28.80 43.12
CA PHE A 8 29.44 -27.90 43.60
C PHE A 8 30.11 -26.72 44.32
N LEU A 9 29.74 -25.49 43.96
CA LEU A 9 30.05 -24.30 44.74
C LEU A 9 28.74 -23.71 45.25
N THR A 10 28.52 -23.89 46.55
CA THR A 10 27.45 -23.28 47.33
C THR A 10 27.90 -21.88 47.78
N GLY A 11 27.31 -20.83 47.18
CA GLY A 11 27.47 -19.44 47.59
C GLY A 11 26.24 -18.94 48.35
N LYS A 12 26.43 -18.52 49.60
CA LYS A 12 25.39 -18.03 50.52
C LYS A 12 24.67 -16.79 49.96
N LEU A 13 23.34 -16.80 49.97
CA LEU A 13 22.49 -15.63 49.76
C LEU A 13 22.62 -14.68 50.96
N SER A 14 23.23 -13.52 50.78
CA SER A 14 23.10 -12.38 51.69
C SER A 14 21.97 -11.48 51.20
N THR A 15 20.97 -11.31 52.05
CA THR A 15 19.83 -10.41 51.87
C THR A 15 20.26 -8.96 52.03
N LEU A 16 20.11 -8.15 50.97
CA LEU A 16 20.14 -6.69 51.04
C LEU A 16 18.74 -6.13 50.70
N PRO A 17 18.25 -5.10 51.42
CA PRO A 17 16.89 -4.63 51.28
C PRO A 17 16.76 -3.73 50.05
N PHE A 18 16.06 -4.18 49.02
CA PHE A 18 15.59 -3.29 47.96
C PHE A 18 14.45 -2.43 48.51
N LYS A 19 14.73 -1.15 48.73
CA LYS A 19 13.70 -0.13 48.97
C LYS A 19 12.87 0.04 47.69
N PHE A 20 11.61 -0.37 47.74
CA PHE A 20 10.60 0.03 46.76
C PHE A 20 10.35 1.54 46.91
N TYR A 21 10.65 2.31 45.87
CA TYR A 21 10.08 3.63 45.69
C TYR A 21 8.80 3.48 44.87
N THR A 22 7.66 3.48 45.55
CA THR A 22 6.34 3.61 44.94
C THR A 22 6.17 5.07 44.50
N ILE A 23 6.33 5.36 43.21
CA ILE A 23 5.90 6.64 42.65
C ILE A 23 4.41 6.51 42.36
N SER A 24 3.59 7.01 43.29
CA SER A 24 2.19 7.31 43.03
C SER A 24 2.15 8.55 42.15
N SER A 25 1.81 8.41 40.86
CA SER A 25 1.44 9.54 40.02
C SER A 25 -0.09 9.63 39.98
N SER A 26 -0.60 10.70 40.58
CA SER A 26 -2.00 11.08 40.51
C SER A 26 -2.33 11.48 39.08
N SER A 27 -3.35 10.83 38.50
CA SER A 27 -3.89 11.13 37.20
C SER A 27 -4.63 12.47 37.23
N GLN A 28 -3.93 13.56 36.87
CA GLN A 28 -4.57 14.75 36.35
C GLN A 28 -4.68 14.58 34.83
N GLN A 29 -5.92 14.51 34.34
CA GLN A 29 -6.25 14.62 32.91
C GLN A 29 -5.64 15.91 32.36
N GLN A 30 -4.60 15.79 31.55
CA GLN A 30 -4.14 16.85 30.67
C GLN A 30 -4.57 16.48 29.26
N ASP A 31 -5.30 17.41 28.64
CA ASP A 31 -5.70 17.39 27.23
C ASP A 31 -4.49 17.09 26.34
N ALA A 32 -4.41 15.86 25.85
CA ALA A 32 -3.45 15.43 24.85
C ALA A 32 -3.88 15.95 23.48
N ASN A 33 -3.83 17.26 23.26
CA ASN A 33 -3.97 17.80 21.91
C ASN A 33 -3.40 19.21 21.75
N GLN A 34 -2.08 19.31 21.60
CA GLN A 34 -1.46 20.42 20.87
C GLN A 34 0.03 20.14 20.62
N ASN A 35 0.34 19.66 19.40
CA ASN A 35 1.71 19.68 18.89
C ASN A 35 2.04 21.16 18.54
N PRO A 36 3.04 21.80 19.18
CA PRO A 36 3.29 23.26 19.06
C PRO A 36 3.77 23.73 17.67
N LYS A 37 3.88 22.83 16.69
CA LYS A 37 4.21 23.13 15.28
C LYS A 37 3.05 22.92 14.29
N SER A 38 1.83 22.67 14.75
CA SER A 38 0.69 22.54 13.83
C SER A 38 0.28 23.90 13.25
N VAL A 39 0.63 24.15 11.99
CA VAL A 39 0.15 25.33 11.26
C VAL A 39 -1.37 25.20 11.14
N LYS A 40 -2.13 26.11 11.76
CA LYS A 40 -3.59 26.12 11.69
C LYS A 40 -4.01 26.26 10.22
N ILE A 41 -4.59 25.20 9.65
CA ILE A 41 -5.09 25.20 8.28
C ILE A 41 -6.27 26.16 8.22
N ARG A 42 -6.29 27.01 7.19
CA ARG A 42 -7.37 27.96 6.96
C ARG A 42 -8.66 27.21 6.61
N GLU A 43 -9.80 27.68 7.09
CA GLU A 43 -11.11 27.06 6.80
C GLU A 43 -11.49 27.14 5.31
N ASP A 44 -11.01 28.16 4.59
CA ASP A 44 -11.30 28.42 3.17
C ASP A 44 -10.34 27.73 2.18
N TRP A 45 -9.60 26.71 2.63
CA TRP A 45 -8.55 26.04 1.85
C TRP A 45 -9.04 25.49 0.51
N ARG A 46 -10.26 24.95 0.43
CA ARG A 46 -10.85 24.44 -0.83
C ARG A 46 -10.95 25.50 -1.93
N LYS A 47 -11.03 26.79 -1.57
CA LYS A 47 -11.13 27.90 -2.53
C LYS A 47 -9.80 28.57 -2.83
N LYS A 48 -8.85 28.54 -1.89
CA LYS A 48 -7.60 29.33 -1.98
C LYS A 48 -6.37 28.52 -2.33
N SER A 49 -6.35 27.23 -1.99
CA SER A 49 -5.21 26.37 -2.26
C SER A 49 -5.15 26.05 -3.75
N ARG A 50 -4.05 26.40 -4.40
CA ARG A 50 -3.83 26.17 -5.81
C ARG A 50 -3.06 24.86 -6.01
N PRO A 51 -3.59 23.89 -6.76
CA PRO A 51 -2.85 22.69 -7.15
C PRO A 51 -1.53 23.01 -7.82
N ILE A 52 -0.58 22.06 -7.80
CA ILE A 52 0.61 22.14 -8.64
C ILE A 52 0.18 21.97 -10.11
N PRO A 53 0.51 22.91 -11.01
CA PRO A 53 0.20 22.76 -12.42
C PRO A 53 1.07 21.66 -13.07
N PRO A 54 0.67 21.09 -14.22
CA PRO A 54 1.54 20.20 -14.99
C PRO A 54 2.92 20.81 -15.23
N GLY A 55 3.98 20.04 -14.98
CA GLY A 55 5.37 20.50 -15.04
C GLY A 55 5.85 21.34 -13.84
N GLY A 56 4.99 21.61 -12.86
CA GLY A 56 5.37 22.30 -11.62
C GLY A 56 6.14 21.41 -10.64
N THR A 57 6.93 22.02 -9.76
CA THR A 57 7.69 21.30 -8.74
C THR A 57 6.84 21.00 -7.51
N TYR A 58 6.79 19.73 -7.11
CA TYR A 58 6.05 19.29 -5.92
C TYR A 58 6.77 19.65 -4.61
N PRO A 59 6.04 19.78 -3.48
CA PRO A 59 6.63 20.09 -2.17
C PRO A 59 7.69 19.09 -1.68
N ALA A 60 7.56 17.81 -2.03
CA ALA A 60 8.55 16.77 -1.69
C ALA A 60 9.77 16.74 -2.62
N LYS A 61 9.84 17.65 -3.61
CA LYS A 61 10.92 17.74 -4.61
C LYS A 61 11.17 16.38 -5.27
N ASP A 62 12.42 15.97 -5.39
CA ASP A 62 12.84 14.71 -6.02
C ASP A 62 12.34 13.45 -5.27
N HIS A 63 11.89 13.61 -4.01
CA HIS A 63 11.31 12.53 -3.20
C HIS A 63 9.78 12.48 -3.34
N CYS A 64 9.18 13.20 -4.28
CA CYS A 64 7.77 13.09 -4.57
C CYS A 64 7.46 11.74 -5.20
N SER A 65 6.60 10.94 -4.55
CA SER A 65 6.10 9.69 -5.14
C SER A 65 4.94 9.88 -6.13
N HIS A 66 4.67 11.13 -6.52
CA HIS A 66 3.51 11.52 -7.35
C HIS A 66 2.20 10.88 -6.86
N CYS A 67 1.90 10.93 -5.55
CA CYS A 67 0.68 10.29 -5.01
C CYS A 67 -0.63 10.97 -5.45
N GLY A 68 -0.56 12.18 -6.01
CA GLY A 68 -1.70 12.95 -6.53
C GLY A 68 -2.30 13.97 -5.57
N LEU A 69 -1.89 14.00 -4.30
CA LEU A 69 -2.50 14.88 -3.28
C LEU A 69 -2.38 16.36 -3.65
N CYS A 70 -1.23 16.73 -4.22
CA CYS A 70 -0.93 18.12 -4.58
C CYS A 70 -1.53 18.56 -5.93
N ASP A 71 -2.16 17.63 -6.65
CA ASP A 71 -2.82 17.90 -7.94
C ASP A 71 -4.26 18.42 -7.73
N THR A 72 -4.66 18.58 -6.47
CA THR A 72 -5.95 19.16 -6.07
C THR A 72 -5.76 20.21 -4.98
N TYR A 73 -6.84 20.86 -4.57
CA TYR A 73 -6.81 21.80 -3.45
C TYR A 73 -6.41 21.14 -2.11
N TYR A 74 -6.31 19.80 -2.04
CA TYR A 74 -5.74 19.07 -0.90
C TYR A 74 -4.25 19.33 -0.66
N ILE A 75 -3.56 20.00 -1.60
CA ILE A 75 -2.23 20.57 -1.35
C ILE A 75 -2.16 21.41 -0.06
N ALA A 76 -3.29 21.98 0.38
CA ALA A 76 -3.41 22.67 1.67
C ALA A 76 -2.90 21.86 2.87
N HIS A 77 -3.01 20.53 2.79
CA HIS A 77 -2.69 19.58 3.84
C HIS A 77 -1.33 18.90 3.64
N VAL A 78 -0.58 19.23 2.59
CA VAL A 78 0.62 18.47 2.18
C VAL A 78 1.65 18.31 3.32
N LYS A 79 1.83 19.34 4.16
CA LYS A 79 2.79 19.31 5.28
C LYS A 79 2.43 18.30 6.37
N ASN A 80 1.17 17.93 6.49
CA ASN A 80 0.66 17.03 7.52
C ASN A 80 0.17 15.68 6.94
N ALA A 81 0.18 15.54 5.61
CA ALA A 81 -0.34 14.36 4.92
C ALA A 81 0.69 13.66 4.03
N CYS A 82 1.67 14.38 3.48
CA CYS A 82 2.71 13.76 2.67
C CYS A 82 3.51 12.74 3.49
N ALA A 83 3.81 11.60 2.86
CA ALA A 83 4.63 10.52 3.43
C ALA A 83 6.14 10.85 3.43
N PHE A 84 6.55 11.96 2.80
CA PHE A 84 7.95 12.37 2.60
C PHE A 84 8.28 13.74 3.21
N LEU A 85 7.35 14.33 3.97
CA LEU A 85 7.54 15.61 4.67
C LEU A 85 7.19 15.47 6.15
N GLY A 86 7.90 16.23 6.99
CA GLY A 86 7.70 16.20 8.44
C GLY A 86 7.96 14.79 8.99
N ASP A 87 7.00 14.27 9.75
CA ASP A 87 7.04 12.91 10.30
C ASP A 87 7.16 11.82 9.20
N GLY A 88 6.78 12.15 7.96
CA GLY A 88 6.86 11.21 6.85
C GLY A 88 6.07 9.91 7.10
N MET A 89 6.70 8.76 6.84
CA MET A 89 6.08 7.45 7.02
C MET A 89 5.97 6.98 8.47
N SER A 90 6.67 7.61 9.42
CA SER A 90 6.49 7.28 10.85
C SER A 90 5.05 7.54 11.33
N ARG A 91 4.31 8.39 10.62
CA ARG A 91 2.87 8.64 10.84
C ARG A 91 2.02 7.37 10.71
N VAL A 92 2.50 6.32 10.02
CA VAL A 92 1.78 5.04 9.92
C VAL A 92 1.44 4.50 11.31
N GLU A 93 2.39 4.49 12.23
CA GLU A 93 2.19 3.94 13.59
C GLU A 93 1.18 4.75 14.40
N ALA A 94 1.11 6.07 14.17
CA ALA A 94 0.10 6.92 14.78
C ALA A 94 -1.31 6.74 14.17
N LEU A 95 -1.38 6.37 12.89
CA LEU A 95 -2.65 6.17 12.17
C LEU A 95 -3.21 4.74 12.34
N GLU A 96 -2.36 3.73 12.62
CA GLU A 96 -2.81 2.35 12.80
C GLU A 96 -3.90 2.18 13.87
N PRO A 97 -3.78 2.73 15.10
CA PRO A 97 -4.84 2.66 16.10
C PRO A 97 -6.15 3.30 15.66
N ILE A 98 -6.09 4.35 14.85
CA ILE A 98 -7.27 5.06 14.33
C ILE A 98 -7.95 4.23 13.24
N VAL A 99 -7.18 3.60 12.36
CA VAL A 99 -7.70 2.85 11.20
C VAL A 99 -8.14 1.42 11.58
N HIS A 100 -7.40 0.78 12.48
CA HIS A 100 -7.55 -0.64 12.82
C HIS A 100 -8.07 -0.89 14.23
N GLY A 101 -8.20 0.16 15.06
CA GLY A 101 -8.58 0.05 16.47
C GLY A 101 -7.43 -0.38 17.39
N ARG A 102 -6.25 -0.68 16.84
CA ARG A 102 -5.03 -1.04 17.58
C ARG A 102 -3.77 -0.73 16.76
N GLY A 103 -2.64 -0.60 17.44
CA GLY A 103 -1.31 -0.61 16.82
C GLY A 103 -0.74 -2.03 16.67
N ARG A 104 0.50 -2.10 16.16
CA ARG A 104 1.31 -3.33 16.17
C ARG A 104 1.59 -3.80 17.60
N LYS A 105 1.71 -5.12 17.77
CA LYS A 105 2.21 -5.73 19.01
C LYS A 105 3.73 -5.64 19.07
N GLU A 106 4.27 -5.03 20.11
CA GLU A 106 5.72 -4.81 20.30
C GLU A 106 6.52 -6.11 20.37
N ASP A 107 5.93 -7.18 20.89
CA ASP A 107 6.54 -8.50 21.06
C ASP A 107 6.30 -9.45 19.88
N SER A 108 5.70 -8.97 18.78
CA SER A 108 5.40 -9.77 17.59
C SER A 108 6.34 -9.42 16.44
N LEU A 109 7.21 -10.37 16.08
CA LEU A 109 8.01 -10.28 14.85
C LEU A 109 7.12 -10.23 13.61
N ASP A 110 6.02 -10.99 13.58
CA ASP A 110 5.09 -10.98 12.46
C ASP A 110 4.49 -9.59 12.22
N GLU A 111 4.00 -8.92 13.27
CA GLU A 111 3.43 -7.57 13.12
C GLU A 111 4.52 -6.50 12.90
N THR A 112 5.76 -6.75 13.31
CA THR A 112 6.93 -5.92 12.95
C THR A 112 7.15 -5.93 11.43
N TYR A 113 7.06 -7.09 10.77
CA TYR A 113 7.26 -7.20 9.32
C TYR A 113 6.00 -6.92 8.49
N MET A 114 4.84 -7.34 8.97
CA MET A 114 3.59 -7.36 8.19
C MET A 114 2.62 -6.22 8.54
N GLY A 115 2.88 -5.50 9.63
CA GLY A 115 1.97 -4.53 10.20
C GLY A 115 0.81 -5.16 10.96
N VAL A 116 -0.19 -4.35 11.31
CA VAL A 116 -1.42 -4.84 11.94
C VAL A 116 -2.17 -5.78 10.98
N TYR A 117 -2.45 -7.01 11.40
CA TYR A 117 -3.29 -7.95 10.65
C TYR A 117 -4.12 -8.85 11.58
N GLU A 118 -5.11 -9.53 11.00
CA GLU A 118 -5.96 -10.55 11.63
C GLU A 118 -5.79 -11.90 10.96
N ASN A 119 -5.80 -11.96 9.63
CA ASN A 119 -5.60 -13.18 8.86
C ASN A 119 -4.60 -12.96 7.73
N LEU A 120 -3.86 -14.03 7.44
CA LEU A 120 -2.94 -14.14 6.33
C LEU A 120 -3.29 -15.37 5.50
N LEU A 121 -3.67 -15.17 4.24
CA LEU A 121 -4.24 -16.21 3.39
C LEU A 121 -3.59 -16.21 2.02
N TYR A 122 -3.44 -17.38 1.40
CA TYR A 122 -3.22 -17.50 -0.02
C TYR A 122 -4.54 -17.63 -0.76
N ALA A 123 -4.74 -16.85 -1.82
CA ALA A 123 -5.93 -16.81 -2.64
C ALA A 123 -5.59 -16.86 -4.14
N ARG A 124 -6.42 -17.54 -4.92
CA ARG A 124 -6.42 -17.45 -6.40
C ARG A 124 -7.84 -17.47 -6.94
N LYS A 125 -8.11 -16.68 -7.98
CA LYS A 125 -9.40 -16.73 -8.70
C LYS A 125 -9.50 -18.01 -9.54
N THR A 126 -10.68 -18.62 -9.54
CA THR A 126 -10.99 -19.88 -10.25
C THR A 126 -10.88 -19.73 -11.76
N LYS A 127 -11.52 -18.68 -12.27
CA LYS A 127 -11.48 -18.20 -13.64
C LYS A 127 -10.77 -16.85 -13.60
N PRO A 128 -9.45 -16.78 -13.86
CA PRO A 128 -8.70 -15.53 -13.87
C PRO A 128 -9.38 -14.46 -14.74
N VAL A 129 -9.25 -13.19 -14.33
CA VAL A 129 -9.66 -12.07 -15.18
C VAL A 129 -8.64 -11.93 -16.30
N GLU A 130 -9.08 -12.13 -17.55
CA GLU A 130 -8.22 -12.02 -18.71
C GLU A 130 -7.58 -10.62 -18.81
N GLY A 131 -6.27 -10.58 -19.04
CA GLY A 131 -5.48 -9.36 -19.11
C GLY A 131 -5.13 -8.72 -17.75
N ALA A 132 -5.58 -9.28 -16.62
CA ALA A 132 -5.10 -8.84 -15.30
C ALA A 132 -3.63 -9.22 -15.09
N GLN A 133 -2.99 -8.54 -14.13
CA GLN A 133 -1.61 -8.83 -13.70
C GLN A 133 -1.45 -10.29 -13.27
N TRP A 134 -2.42 -10.78 -12.48
CA TRP A 134 -2.45 -12.13 -11.92
C TRP A 134 -3.80 -12.79 -12.20
N THR A 135 -4.48 -13.27 -11.16
CA THR A 135 -5.81 -13.87 -11.28
C THR A 135 -6.95 -12.86 -11.24
N GLY A 136 -6.67 -11.58 -10.92
CA GLY A 136 -7.66 -10.49 -10.96
C GLY A 136 -8.49 -10.32 -9.69
N ILE A 137 -7.93 -10.64 -8.51
CA ILE A 137 -8.63 -10.53 -7.22
C ILE A 137 -9.05 -9.07 -6.93
N VAL A 138 -8.12 -8.11 -7.08
CA VAL A 138 -8.39 -6.68 -6.82
C VAL A 138 -9.55 -6.18 -7.68
N THR A 139 -9.51 -6.44 -8.98
CA THR A 139 -10.57 -6.09 -9.93
C THR A 139 -11.91 -6.72 -9.55
N THR A 140 -11.89 -8.01 -9.18
CA THR A 140 -13.12 -8.74 -8.80
C THR A 140 -13.75 -8.16 -7.54
N ILE A 141 -12.96 -7.90 -6.48
CA ILE A 141 -13.46 -7.29 -5.26
C ILE A 141 -14.10 -5.93 -5.56
N ALA A 142 -13.42 -5.07 -6.32
CA ALA A 142 -13.93 -3.74 -6.65
C ALA A 142 -15.23 -3.78 -7.46
N VAL A 143 -15.33 -4.68 -8.44
CA VAL A 143 -16.55 -4.88 -9.24
C VAL A 143 -17.71 -5.37 -8.37
N GLU A 144 -17.48 -6.38 -7.53
CA GLU A 144 -18.55 -6.96 -6.71
C GLU A 144 -19.02 -5.97 -5.62
N MET A 145 -18.12 -5.15 -5.06
CA MET A 145 -18.50 -4.07 -4.13
C MET A 145 -19.41 -3.00 -4.78
N LEU A 146 -19.19 -2.67 -6.05
CA LEU A 146 -20.09 -1.79 -6.82
C LEU A 146 -21.44 -2.45 -7.06
N LYS A 147 -21.46 -3.69 -7.54
CA LYS A 147 -22.71 -4.43 -7.83
C LYS A 147 -23.57 -4.63 -6.58
N ALA A 148 -22.93 -4.88 -5.44
CA ALA A 148 -23.61 -5.05 -4.15
C ALA A 148 -24.04 -3.71 -3.51
N GLY A 149 -23.75 -2.56 -4.13
CA GLY A 149 -24.09 -1.23 -3.59
C GLY A 149 -23.33 -0.83 -2.33
N MET A 150 -22.28 -1.58 -1.97
CA MET A 150 -21.43 -1.29 -0.80
C MET A 150 -20.68 0.02 -0.96
N VAL A 151 -20.29 0.32 -2.20
CA VAL A 151 -19.70 1.58 -2.64
C VAL A 151 -20.41 2.04 -3.90
N GLU A 152 -20.38 3.34 -4.17
CA GLU A 152 -20.96 3.93 -5.38
C GLU A 152 -19.90 4.50 -6.32
N ALA A 153 -18.63 4.48 -5.89
CA ALA A 153 -17.49 4.84 -6.69
C ALA A 153 -16.22 4.11 -6.23
N VAL A 154 -15.31 3.92 -7.17
CA VAL A 154 -13.99 3.29 -6.97
C VAL A 154 -12.91 4.20 -7.55
N ILE A 155 -11.91 4.58 -6.76
CA ILE A 155 -10.68 5.15 -7.30
C ILE A 155 -9.77 4.00 -7.74
N CYS A 156 -9.47 3.94 -9.03
CA CYS A 156 -8.58 2.93 -9.64
C CYS A 156 -7.77 3.54 -10.79
N VAL A 157 -6.84 2.77 -11.37
CA VAL A 157 -5.86 3.26 -12.35
C VAL A 157 -6.05 2.58 -13.70
N GLN A 158 -6.64 3.32 -14.65
CA GLN A 158 -6.67 2.92 -16.05
C GLN A 158 -5.33 3.24 -16.73
N SER A 159 -5.16 2.78 -17.97
CA SER A 159 -4.06 3.26 -18.81
C SER A 159 -4.46 4.54 -19.52
N ASP A 160 -3.48 5.35 -19.89
CA ASP A 160 -3.67 6.34 -20.93
C ASP A 160 -4.03 5.64 -22.26
N PRO A 161 -4.97 6.18 -23.06
CA PRO A 161 -5.32 5.61 -24.37
C PRO A 161 -4.13 5.52 -25.35
N GLU A 162 -3.18 6.45 -25.27
CA GLU A 162 -2.03 6.54 -26.18
C GLU A 162 -0.76 5.87 -25.62
N ASP A 163 -0.73 5.60 -24.31
CA ASP A 163 0.37 4.88 -23.66
C ASP A 163 -0.16 3.90 -22.59
N ARG A 164 -0.10 2.60 -22.91
CA ARG A 164 -0.58 1.52 -22.05
C ARG A 164 0.07 1.50 -20.66
N PHE A 165 1.28 2.05 -20.52
CA PHE A 165 2.02 2.09 -19.25
C PHE A 165 1.83 3.39 -18.47
N ALA A 166 1.36 4.45 -19.13
CA ALA A 166 1.05 5.71 -18.46
C ALA A 166 -0.21 5.54 -17.60
N PRO A 167 -0.15 5.85 -16.29
CA PRO A 167 -1.26 5.63 -15.38
C PRO A 167 -2.25 6.79 -15.48
N ARG A 168 -3.52 6.44 -15.62
CA ARG A 168 -4.64 7.38 -15.63
C ARG A 168 -5.60 7.05 -14.48
N PRO A 169 -5.44 7.67 -13.30
CA PRO A 169 -6.40 7.55 -12.21
C PRO A 169 -7.80 8.02 -12.64
N VAL A 170 -8.82 7.26 -12.24
CA VAL A 170 -10.23 7.56 -12.52
C VAL A 170 -11.09 7.35 -11.28
N LEU A 171 -12.23 8.04 -11.23
CA LEU A 171 -13.32 7.75 -10.30
C LEU A 171 -14.35 6.87 -11.01
N ALA A 172 -14.12 5.57 -11.02
CA ALA A 172 -14.97 4.59 -11.69
C ALA A 172 -16.31 4.42 -10.95
N ARG A 173 -17.41 4.38 -11.69
CA ARG A 173 -18.78 4.17 -11.18
C ARG A 173 -19.47 2.96 -11.78
N THR A 174 -18.87 2.32 -12.78
CA THR A 174 -19.39 1.12 -13.44
C THR A 174 -18.40 -0.05 -13.32
N PRO A 175 -18.88 -1.31 -13.30
CA PRO A 175 -18.01 -2.48 -13.39
C PRO A 175 -17.03 -2.43 -14.57
N GLU A 176 -17.47 -1.92 -15.72
CA GLU A 176 -16.69 -1.82 -16.95
C GLU A 176 -15.50 -0.87 -16.78
N GLU A 177 -15.72 0.28 -16.15
CA GLU A 177 -14.66 1.24 -15.82
C GLU A 177 -13.62 0.65 -14.84
N VAL A 178 -14.07 -0.17 -13.88
CA VAL A 178 -13.18 -0.90 -12.96
C VAL A 178 -12.38 -1.99 -13.69
N ILE A 179 -13.03 -2.74 -14.58
CA ILE A 179 -12.37 -3.79 -15.38
C ILE A 179 -11.33 -3.18 -16.33
N ALA A 180 -11.59 -2.00 -16.89
CA ALA A 180 -10.61 -1.26 -17.71
C ALA A 180 -9.36 -0.85 -16.91
N ALA A 181 -9.44 -0.80 -15.58
CA ALA A 181 -8.31 -0.54 -14.69
C ALA A 181 -7.52 -1.80 -14.29
N LYS A 182 -7.81 -2.98 -14.86
CA LYS A 182 -7.06 -4.21 -14.60
C LYS A 182 -5.57 -4.07 -14.94
N GLY A 183 -4.74 -4.89 -14.28
CA GLY A 183 -3.30 -4.88 -14.45
C GLY A 183 -2.60 -3.77 -13.67
N VAL A 184 -1.28 -3.88 -13.55
CA VAL A 184 -0.44 -2.85 -12.92
C VAL A 184 0.13 -1.96 -14.02
N LYS A 185 0.20 -0.65 -13.75
CA LYS A 185 0.94 0.29 -14.59
C LYS A 185 2.23 0.55 -13.83
N PRO A 186 3.38 0.00 -14.28
CA PRO A 186 4.61 -0.05 -13.48
C PRO A 186 5.35 1.30 -13.52
N THR A 187 4.63 2.34 -13.11
CA THR A 187 5.10 3.71 -12.98
C THR A 187 4.42 4.39 -11.79
N LEU A 188 4.95 5.52 -11.33
CA LEU A 188 4.30 6.34 -10.31
C LEU A 188 2.95 6.86 -10.83
N SER A 189 1.90 6.74 -10.00
CA SER A 189 0.52 7.09 -10.36
C SER A 189 -0.11 8.09 -9.38
N PRO A 190 -0.72 9.19 -9.87
CA PRO A 190 -1.32 10.23 -9.02
C PRO A 190 -2.74 9.90 -8.57
N ASN A 191 -2.97 8.77 -7.91
CA ASN A 191 -4.33 8.30 -7.55
C ASN A 191 -5.16 9.33 -6.79
N LEU A 192 -4.54 10.17 -5.95
CA LEU A 192 -5.23 11.20 -5.16
C LEU A 192 -5.55 12.48 -5.94
N ASN A 193 -5.22 12.57 -7.23
CA ASN A 193 -5.68 13.68 -8.08
C ASN A 193 -7.22 13.66 -8.26
N THR A 194 -7.86 12.54 -7.92
CA THR A 194 -9.31 12.33 -7.98
C THR A 194 -10.05 12.83 -6.73
N LEU A 195 -9.38 13.23 -5.65
CA LEU A 195 -10.07 13.58 -4.39
C LEU A 195 -11.03 14.77 -4.54
N ALA A 196 -10.67 15.78 -5.34
CA ALA A 196 -11.57 16.89 -5.62
C ALA A 196 -12.81 16.45 -6.40
N LEU A 197 -12.67 15.46 -7.30
CA LEU A 197 -13.79 14.89 -8.04
C LEU A 197 -14.71 14.06 -7.13
N VAL A 198 -14.16 13.33 -6.15
CA VAL A 198 -14.94 12.62 -5.12
C VAL A 198 -15.88 13.58 -4.38
N GLU A 199 -15.34 14.71 -3.90
CA GLU A 199 -16.14 15.72 -3.20
C GLU A 199 -17.17 16.37 -4.15
N ALA A 200 -16.75 16.78 -5.34
CA ALA A 200 -17.62 17.44 -6.32
C ALA A 200 -18.77 16.55 -6.80
N ALA A 201 -18.53 15.25 -6.92
CA ALA A 201 -19.53 14.26 -7.31
C ALA A 201 -20.37 13.74 -6.13
N GLY A 202 -20.21 14.31 -4.94
CA GLY A 202 -21.03 14.04 -3.76
C GLY A 202 -20.93 12.61 -3.23
N VAL A 203 -19.81 11.92 -3.48
CA VAL A 203 -19.63 10.52 -3.08
C VAL A 203 -19.71 10.39 -1.56
N LYS A 204 -20.39 9.33 -1.09
CA LYS A 204 -20.58 8.97 0.32
C LYS A 204 -19.91 7.66 0.69
N ARG A 205 -19.92 6.66 -0.20
CA ARG A 205 -19.28 5.36 0.02
C ARG A 205 -18.26 5.07 -1.07
N LEU A 206 -16.98 5.10 -0.71
CA LEU A 206 -15.86 5.05 -1.63
C LEU A 206 -15.00 3.81 -1.39
N LEU A 207 -14.61 3.14 -2.47
CA LEU A 207 -13.47 2.22 -2.47
C LEU A 207 -12.25 2.92 -3.07
N PHE A 208 -11.13 2.92 -2.36
CA PHE A 208 -9.85 3.38 -2.87
C PHE A 208 -8.92 2.20 -3.13
N CYS A 209 -8.44 2.06 -4.37
CA CYS A 209 -7.40 1.11 -4.75
C CYS A 209 -6.08 1.86 -4.98
N GLY A 210 -5.02 1.47 -4.27
CA GLY A 210 -3.72 2.16 -4.38
C GLY A 210 -2.61 1.56 -3.53
N VAL A 211 -1.44 2.22 -3.55
CA VAL A 211 -0.22 1.78 -2.87
C VAL A 211 0.01 2.52 -1.55
N GLY A 212 0.96 2.05 -0.72
CA GLY A 212 1.17 2.53 0.66
C GLY A 212 1.29 4.05 0.81
N CYS A 213 2.19 4.69 0.05
CA CYS A 213 2.41 6.14 0.14
C CYS A 213 1.15 6.97 -0.21
N GLN A 214 0.28 6.47 -1.10
CA GLN A 214 -1.00 7.10 -1.42
C GLN A 214 -1.99 6.90 -0.27
N VAL A 215 -2.06 5.70 0.31
CA VAL A 215 -2.96 5.40 1.43
C VAL A 215 -2.58 6.22 2.68
N GLN A 216 -1.30 6.41 2.96
CA GLN A 216 -0.85 7.27 4.07
C GLN A 216 -1.36 8.70 3.94
N ALA A 217 -1.22 9.28 2.75
CA ALA A 217 -1.74 10.61 2.48
C ALA A 217 -3.27 10.65 2.55
N LEU A 218 -3.96 9.65 2.00
CA LEU A 218 -5.42 9.52 2.06
C LEU A 218 -5.94 9.49 3.51
N ARG A 219 -5.37 8.62 4.37
CA ARG A 219 -5.77 8.51 5.78
C ARG A 219 -5.53 9.79 6.56
N SER A 220 -4.44 10.50 6.25
CA SER A 220 -4.12 11.79 6.90
C SER A 220 -5.12 12.90 6.57
N VAL A 221 -5.90 12.76 5.48
CA VAL A 221 -6.91 13.75 5.05
C VAL A 221 -8.33 13.19 5.02
N GLU A 222 -8.54 11.96 5.51
CA GLU A 222 -9.81 11.23 5.41
C GLU A 222 -10.98 12.01 6.03
N GLN A 223 -10.74 12.64 7.18
CA GLN A 223 -11.72 13.47 7.89
C GLN A 223 -12.28 14.64 7.06
N TYR A 224 -11.55 15.07 6.02
CA TYR A 224 -11.99 16.17 5.18
C TYR A 224 -12.90 15.71 4.03
N LEU A 225 -12.91 14.43 3.67
CA LEU A 225 -13.68 13.92 2.52
C LEU A 225 -15.19 13.83 2.77
N ASN A 226 -15.64 13.91 4.02
CA ASN A 226 -17.06 13.82 4.41
C ASN A 226 -17.77 12.56 3.87
N LEU A 227 -17.05 11.44 3.82
CA LEU A 227 -17.57 10.12 3.45
C LEU A 227 -18.33 9.50 4.62
N GLU A 228 -19.38 8.74 4.30
CA GLU A 228 -20.04 7.84 5.27
C GLU A 228 -19.17 6.60 5.54
N LYS A 229 -18.50 6.09 4.50
CA LYS A 229 -17.59 4.94 4.64
C LYS A 229 -16.49 4.98 3.58
N LEU A 230 -15.26 4.75 4.03
CA LEU A 230 -14.09 4.53 3.18
C LEU A 230 -13.58 3.08 3.30
N TYR A 231 -13.47 2.42 2.16
CA TYR A 231 -12.78 1.15 1.99
C TYR A 231 -11.45 1.40 1.27
N VAL A 232 -10.40 0.74 1.73
CA VAL A 232 -9.06 0.85 1.13
C VAL A 232 -8.57 -0.55 0.79
N LEU A 233 -8.49 -0.83 -0.50
CA LEU A 233 -7.94 -2.06 -1.05
C LEU A 233 -6.52 -1.77 -1.54
N GLY A 234 -5.55 -2.07 -0.68
CA GLY A 234 -4.15 -1.82 -0.93
C GLY A 234 -3.48 -2.94 -1.72
N THR A 235 -2.40 -2.61 -2.41
CA THR A 235 -1.41 -3.60 -2.87
C THR A 235 -0.06 -3.28 -2.25
N ASN A 236 0.77 -4.30 -2.10
CA ASN A 236 2.17 -4.11 -1.76
C ASN A 236 2.91 -3.38 -2.89
N CYS A 237 3.98 -2.67 -2.56
CA CYS A 237 4.75 -1.90 -3.54
C CYS A 237 6.17 -1.62 -3.06
N VAL A 238 7.15 -1.86 -3.93
CA VAL A 238 8.55 -1.39 -3.85
C VAL A 238 9.00 -0.99 -5.26
N ASP A 239 10.17 -0.35 -5.36
CA ASP A 239 10.93 -0.19 -6.60
C ASP A 239 10.15 0.41 -7.78
N ASN A 240 9.18 1.27 -7.49
CA ASN A 240 8.42 2.00 -8.52
C ASN A 240 9.24 3.19 -9.07
N GLY A 241 8.91 3.65 -10.26
CA GLY A 241 9.73 4.61 -11.01
C GLY A 241 8.93 5.54 -11.93
N PRO A 242 9.58 6.55 -12.51
CA PRO A 242 8.96 7.38 -13.54
C PRO A 242 8.82 6.61 -14.86
N ARG A 243 8.06 7.18 -15.81
CA ARG A 243 7.78 6.53 -17.10
C ARG A 243 9.04 6.32 -17.95
N GLU A 244 9.99 7.25 -17.91
CA GLU A 244 11.30 7.11 -18.55
C GLU A 244 12.16 6.01 -17.91
N GLY A 245 12.07 5.84 -16.59
CA GLY A 245 12.76 4.77 -15.87
C GLY A 245 12.25 3.39 -16.28
N LEU A 246 10.93 3.25 -16.44
CA LEU A 246 10.32 2.04 -16.96
C LEU A 246 10.82 1.70 -18.38
N ASP A 247 10.85 2.68 -19.28
CA ASP A 247 11.32 2.47 -20.65
C ASP A 247 12.78 1.97 -20.67
N LYS A 248 13.64 2.60 -19.87
CA LYS A 248 15.03 2.18 -19.68
C LYS A 248 15.13 0.74 -19.18
N PHE A 249 14.33 0.38 -18.18
CA PHE A 249 14.29 -0.98 -17.63
C PHE A 249 13.86 -2.00 -18.66
N LEU A 250 12.73 -1.78 -19.36
CA LEU A 250 12.21 -2.74 -20.33
C LEU A 250 13.20 -2.98 -21.47
N LYS A 251 13.89 -1.94 -21.96
CA LYS A 251 14.94 -2.07 -22.99
C LYS A 251 16.17 -2.86 -22.55
N ALA A 252 16.45 -2.86 -21.25
CA ALA A 252 17.56 -3.62 -20.67
C ALA A 252 17.16 -5.06 -20.30
N ALA A 253 15.89 -5.26 -19.92
CA ALA A 253 15.39 -6.53 -19.42
C ALA A 253 14.85 -7.44 -20.53
N SER A 254 14.16 -6.89 -21.53
CA SER A 254 13.47 -7.67 -22.56
C SER A 254 14.17 -7.63 -23.90
N SER A 255 14.11 -8.75 -24.62
CA SER A 255 14.47 -8.78 -26.05
C SER A 255 13.43 -8.12 -26.97
N GLU A 256 12.18 -7.99 -26.51
CA GLU A 256 11.04 -7.41 -27.25
C GLU A 256 10.25 -6.40 -26.37
N PRO A 257 10.88 -5.30 -25.92
CA PRO A 257 10.28 -4.37 -24.93
C PRO A 257 8.94 -3.78 -25.39
N GLU A 258 8.79 -3.56 -26.70
CA GLU A 258 7.58 -2.97 -27.29
C GLU A 258 6.34 -3.87 -27.17
N THR A 259 6.51 -5.18 -26.94
CA THR A 259 5.39 -6.12 -26.79
C THR A 259 5.12 -6.50 -25.34
N VAL A 260 5.92 -6.00 -24.38
CA VAL A 260 5.68 -6.21 -22.95
C VAL A 260 4.36 -5.55 -22.54
N LEU A 261 3.56 -6.28 -21.76
CA LEU A 261 2.30 -5.83 -21.19
C LEU A 261 2.40 -5.67 -19.67
N HIS A 262 2.96 -6.68 -18.98
CA HIS A 262 3.18 -6.69 -17.53
C HIS A 262 4.56 -7.24 -17.22
N TYR A 263 5.15 -6.89 -16.08
CA TYR A 263 6.30 -7.63 -15.55
C TYR A 263 6.20 -7.76 -14.03
N GLU A 264 6.96 -8.69 -13.46
CA GLU A 264 7.13 -8.83 -12.02
C GLU A 264 8.52 -9.37 -11.67
N PHE A 265 9.10 -8.88 -10.57
CA PHE A 265 10.26 -9.47 -9.92
C PHE A 265 9.82 -10.66 -9.07
N MET A 266 10.09 -11.88 -9.54
CA MET A 266 9.58 -13.12 -8.96
C MET A 266 10.50 -13.73 -7.89
N GLN A 267 9.89 -14.56 -7.04
CA GLN A 267 10.54 -15.20 -5.89
C GLN A 267 11.57 -16.27 -6.31
N ASP A 268 11.58 -16.67 -7.58
CA ASP A 268 12.55 -17.59 -8.18
C ASP A 268 13.78 -16.87 -8.75
N TYR A 269 14.00 -15.61 -8.34
CA TYR A 269 15.14 -14.76 -8.72
C TYR A 269 15.21 -14.45 -10.22
N LYS A 270 14.04 -14.38 -10.87
CA LYS A 270 13.88 -13.97 -12.26
C LYS A 270 12.84 -12.86 -12.38
N VAL A 271 13.03 -11.98 -13.36
CA VAL A 271 11.96 -11.09 -13.83
C VAL A 271 11.12 -11.89 -14.82
N HIS A 272 9.81 -11.91 -14.60
CA HIS A 272 8.86 -12.50 -15.55
C HIS A 272 8.21 -11.35 -16.30
N LEU A 273 8.38 -11.30 -17.62
CA LEU A 273 7.75 -10.32 -18.49
C LEU A 273 6.66 -11.02 -19.31
N LYS A 274 5.43 -10.53 -19.19
CA LYS A 274 4.29 -11.02 -19.94
C LYS A 274 4.04 -10.13 -21.13
N HIS A 275 3.98 -10.72 -22.31
CA HIS A 275 3.79 -10.01 -23.57
C HIS A 275 2.33 -9.98 -24.01
N LEU A 276 2.03 -9.17 -25.03
CA LEU A 276 0.68 -8.93 -25.55
C LEU A 276 0.01 -10.19 -26.11
N ASP A 277 0.78 -11.12 -26.68
CA ASP A 277 0.32 -12.42 -27.17
C ASP A 277 0.15 -13.47 -26.04
N GLY A 278 0.54 -13.11 -24.81
CA GLY A 278 0.43 -13.94 -23.63
C GLY A 278 1.65 -14.80 -23.30
N HIS A 279 2.71 -14.80 -24.11
CA HIS A 279 3.94 -15.52 -23.76
C HIS A 279 4.66 -14.85 -22.57
N ILE A 280 5.49 -15.63 -21.88
CA ILE A 280 6.29 -15.18 -20.73
C ILE A 280 7.78 -15.27 -21.07
N GLU A 281 8.47 -14.14 -21.05
CA GLU A 281 9.93 -14.06 -21.08
C GLU A 281 10.45 -14.08 -19.63
N GLU A 282 11.42 -14.95 -19.32
CA GLU A 282 11.99 -15.06 -17.98
C GLU A 282 13.48 -14.68 -18.00
N VAL A 283 13.85 -13.66 -17.22
CA VAL A 283 15.20 -13.10 -17.20
C VAL A 283 15.78 -13.19 -15.80
N PRO A 284 16.84 -13.98 -15.56
CA PRO A 284 17.46 -14.05 -14.25
C PRO A 284 18.01 -12.69 -13.79
N TYR A 285 17.90 -12.38 -12.50
CA TYR A 285 18.34 -11.07 -11.97
C TYR A 285 19.80 -10.76 -12.26
N PHE A 286 20.67 -11.77 -12.20
CA PHE A 286 22.10 -11.64 -12.46
C PHE A 286 22.44 -11.41 -13.94
N CYS A 287 21.45 -11.48 -14.85
CA CYS A 287 21.61 -11.10 -16.25
C CYS A 287 21.26 -9.62 -16.50
N LEU A 288 20.63 -8.93 -15.54
CA LEU A 288 20.30 -7.51 -15.67
C LEU A 288 21.55 -6.64 -15.41
N PRO A 289 21.76 -5.56 -16.18
CA PRO A 289 22.89 -4.65 -16.01
C PRO A 289 22.64 -3.73 -14.81
N ALA A 290 22.82 -4.25 -13.58
CA ALA A 290 22.45 -3.55 -12.34
C ALA A 290 23.05 -2.13 -12.22
N ASN A 291 24.30 -1.94 -12.65
CA ASN A 291 24.97 -0.64 -12.60
C ASN A 291 24.29 0.42 -13.48
N ASP A 292 23.65 0.00 -14.57
CA ASP A 292 22.99 0.88 -15.52
C ASP A 292 21.51 1.14 -15.17
N LEU A 293 20.97 0.46 -14.16
CA LEU A 293 19.55 0.51 -13.77
C LEU A 293 19.28 1.21 -12.43
N VAL A 294 20.28 1.81 -11.81
CA VAL A 294 20.19 2.45 -10.48
C VAL A 294 19.27 3.69 -10.43
N ASP A 295 18.96 4.29 -11.58
CA ASP A 295 18.12 5.47 -11.76
C ASP A 295 16.70 5.13 -12.25
N VAL A 296 16.37 3.84 -12.39
CA VAL A 296 15.02 3.37 -12.74
C VAL A 296 14.05 3.59 -11.57
N ILE A 297 14.52 3.34 -10.34
CA ILE A 297 13.71 3.46 -9.13
C ILE A 297 13.65 4.92 -8.69
N ALA A 298 12.45 5.42 -8.42
CA ALA A 298 12.26 6.80 -7.98
C ALA A 298 12.90 7.01 -6.58
N PRO A 299 13.49 8.19 -6.30
CA PRO A 299 14.07 8.50 -4.97
C PRO A 299 13.08 8.33 -3.81
N SER A 300 11.79 8.56 -4.07
CA SER A 300 10.72 8.30 -3.10
C SER A 300 10.64 6.83 -2.68
N CYS A 301 10.89 5.90 -3.61
CA CYS A 301 10.81 4.47 -3.35
C CYS A 301 12.02 3.98 -2.55
N TYR A 302 13.21 4.55 -2.78
CA TYR A 302 14.36 4.35 -1.89
C TYR A 302 14.15 4.86 -0.46
N SER A 303 13.17 5.75 -0.26
CA SER A 303 12.80 6.30 1.05
C SER A 303 11.50 5.71 1.61
N CYS A 304 10.98 4.64 0.99
CA CYS A 304 9.72 4.02 1.38
C CYS A 304 9.93 2.88 2.39
N PHE A 305 9.14 2.89 3.47
CA PHE A 305 9.15 1.85 4.51
C PHE A 305 7.80 1.13 4.65
N ASP A 306 6.89 1.34 3.71
CA ASP A 306 5.51 0.83 3.78
C ASP A 306 5.21 -0.20 2.69
N TYR A 307 6.04 -1.25 2.64
CA TYR A 307 5.89 -2.31 1.64
C TYR A 307 4.54 -3.01 1.74
N THR A 308 4.07 -3.26 2.96
CA THR A 308 2.87 -4.08 3.26
C THR A 308 1.57 -3.27 3.28
N ASN A 309 1.65 -1.97 2.95
CA ASN A 309 0.53 -1.03 2.92
C ASN A 309 -0.23 -1.06 4.26
N GLY A 310 0.46 -0.62 5.32
CA GLY A 310 0.08 -0.72 6.74
C GLY A 310 -1.31 -0.20 7.06
N LEU A 311 -1.78 0.81 6.32
CA LEU A 311 -3.03 1.52 6.58
C LEU A 311 -4.21 1.12 5.66
N ALA A 312 -4.01 0.12 4.81
CA ALA A 312 -5.09 -0.47 4.03
C ALA A 312 -5.99 -1.38 4.88
N VAL A 313 -7.26 -1.56 4.47
CA VAL A 313 -8.16 -2.52 5.12
C VAL A 313 -7.78 -3.95 4.75
N SER A 314 -7.38 -4.14 3.49
CA SER A 314 -6.74 -5.35 3.02
C SER A 314 -5.60 -4.98 2.11
N SER A 315 -4.49 -5.69 2.23
CA SER A 315 -3.38 -5.61 1.28
C SER A 315 -3.20 -6.94 0.57
N LEU A 316 -2.88 -6.86 -0.72
CA LEU A 316 -2.54 -8.01 -1.56
C LEU A 316 -1.05 -8.01 -1.93
N PHE A 317 -0.45 -9.18 -1.79
CA PHE A 317 0.91 -9.51 -2.21
C PHE A 317 0.90 -10.74 -3.11
N ILE A 318 2.04 -11.09 -3.71
CA ILE A 318 2.19 -12.30 -4.53
C ILE A 318 3.26 -13.18 -3.92
N ILE A 319 2.94 -14.46 -3.78
CA ILE A 319 3.92 -15.50 -3.45
C ILE A 319 3.73 -16.62 -4.46
N LYS A 320 4.78 -16.94 -5.23
CA LYS A 320 4.83 -18.18 -6.01
C LYS A 320 4.88 -19.35 -5.03
N GLY A 321 3.80 -20.12 -4.99
CA GLY A 321 3.79 -21.42 -4.30
C GLY A 321 4.53 -22.47 -5.15
N PRO A 322 4.81 -23.65 -4.59
CA PRO A 322 5.60 -24.70 -5.26
C PRO A 322 5.06 -25.10 -6.64
N ASP A 323 3.75 -25.01 -6.88
CA ASP A 323 3.14 -25.47 -8.13
C ASP A 323 2.31 -24.41 -8.89
N ILE A 324 1.91 -23.29 -8.24
CA ILE A 324 0.99 -22.28 -8.82
C ILE A 324 1.24 -20.89 -8.20
N LEU A 325 1.02 -19.82 -9.00
CA LEU A 325 0.98 -18.43 -8.55
C LEU A 325 -0.24 -18.14 -7.64
N HIS A 326 0.02 -17.66 -6.43
CA HIS A 326 -1.01 -17.27 -5.46
C HIS A 326 -0.87 -15.79 -5.08
N ASN A 327 -2.00 -15.16 -4.75
CA ASN A 327 -2.01 -13.87 -4.10
C ASN A 327 -2.08 -14.09 -2.58
N THR A 328 -1.21 -13.45 -1.82
CA THR A 328 -1.29 -13.39 -0.36
C THR A 328 -2.19 -12.23 0.04
N ILE A 329 -3.21 -12.48 0.84
CA ILE A 329 -4.17 -11.49 1.34
C ILE A 329 -3.94 -11.28 2.82
N PHE A 330 -3.69 -10.03 3.21
CA PHE A 330 -3.73 -9.57 4.59
C PHE A 330 -5.10 -8.97 4.86
N THR A 331 -5.79 -9.44 5.90
CA THR A 331 -7.01 -8.79 6.42
C THR A 331 -6.66 -8.04 7.69
N LYS A 332 -6.89 -6.73 7.74
CA LYS A 332 -6.40 -5.88 8.85
C LYS A 332 -7.48 -5.41 9.83
N ASN A 333 -8.77 -5.59 9.52
CA ASN A 333 -9.88 -5.15 10.37
C ASN A 333 -11.14 -6.05 10.25
N THR A 334 -11.69 -6.44 11.40
CA THR A 334 -12.82 -7.36 11.59
C THR A 334 -14.17 -6.82 11.11
N GLU A 335 -14.47 -5.52 11.26
CA GLU A 335 -15.74 -4.94 10.75
C GLU A 335 -15.85 -5.08 9.22
N LYS A 336 -14.72 -5.19 8.54
CA LYS A 336 -14.61 -5.23 7.08
C LYS A 336 -14.32 -6.65 6.54
N ARG A 337 -14.28 -7.64 7.43
CA ARG A 337 -14.12 -9.09 7.13
C ARG A 337 -15.27 -9.66 6.31
N ASN A 338 -16.51 -9.22 6.58
CA ASN A 338 -17.70 -9.71 5.88
C ASN A 338 -17.63 -9.51 4.35
N ILE A 339 -16.88 -8.51 3.88
CA ILE A 339 -16.71 -8.18 2.45
C ILE A 339 -15.94 -9.28 1.73
N GLN A 340 -14.87 -9.74 2.35
CA GLN A 340 -14.07 -10.82 1.81
C GLN A 340 -14.78 -12.15 2.03
N GLU A 341 -15.24 -12.49 3.23
CA GLU A 341 -15.83 -13.82 3.43
C GLU A 341 -17.09 -14.08 2.59
N GLN A 342 -17.99 -13.10 2.41
CA GLN A 342 -19.23 -13.31 1.64
C GLN A 342 -18.99 -13.42 0.11
N HIS A 343 -18.01 -12.70 -0.43
CA HIS A 343 -17.77 -12.65 -1.89
C HIS A 343 -16.53 -13.44 -2.33
N VAL A 344 -15.58 -13.67 -1.41
CA VAL A 344 -14.37 -14.49 -1.63
C VAL A 344 -14.67 -15.97 -1.52
N HIS A 345 -15.58 -16.42 -0.64
CA HIS A 345 -15.90 -17.85 -0.58
C HIS A 345 -16.80 -18.34 -1.73
N SER A 346 -17.65 -17.48 -2.29
CA SER A 346 -18.55 -17.85 -3.39
C SER A 346 -17.88 -17.87 -4.77
N THR A 347 -16.74 -17.17 -4.94
CA THR A 347 -16.12 -16.93 -6.27
C THR A 347 -14.68 -17.47 -6.40
N TYR A 348 -14.02 -17.94 -5.33
CA TYR A 348 -12.60 -18.32 -5.30
C TYR A 348 -12.41 -19.76 -4.79
N THR A 349 -11.51 -20.55 -5.38
CA THR A 349 -11.38 -22.00 -5.09
C THR A 349 -10.35 -22.34 -4.01
N TYR A 350 -9.33 -21.50 -3.81
CA TYR A 350 -8.24 -21.88 -2.90
C TYR A 350 -7.94 -20.74 -1.95
N VAL A 351 -8.45 -20.86 -0.72
CA VAL A 351 -8.04 -20.05 0.42
C VAL A 351 -7.26 -20.98 1.34
N LYS A 352 -5.94 -20.82 1.44
CA LYS A 352 -5.11 -21.58 2.38
C LYS A 352 -4.55 -20.64 3.43
N THR A 353 -4.69 -21.00 4.69
CA THR A 353 -4.04 -20.28 5.79
C THR A 353 -2.52 -20.35 5.62
N PHE A 354 -1.87 -19.19 5.68
CA PHE A 354 -0.42 -19.11 5.81
C PHE A 354 -0.06 -19.69 7.19
N LYS A 355 0.67 -20.81 7.23
CA LYS A 355 1.11 -21.45 8.48
C LYS A 355 2.54 -21.08 8.77
#